data_AF-A0A8B8AQI8-F1
#
_entry.id   AF-A0A8B8AQI8-F1
#
_cell.length_a   1.000
_cell.length_b   1.000
_cell.length_c   1.000
_cell.angle_alpha   90.00
_cell.angle_beta   90.00
_cell.angle_gamma   90.00
#
_symmetry.space_group_name_H-M   'P 1'
#
loop_
_entity.id
_entity.type
_entity.pdbx_description
1 polymer ?
#
loop_
_entity_poly.entity_id
_entity_poly.type
_entity_poly.pdbx_seq_one_letter_code
_entity_poly.pdbx_strand_id
1 'polypeptide(L)'
;MVQQLGEASANDASTLKKEFKVEEQVFHKTYYQYLKGSFCVCPWVNTESADFKREVRRLIGDNCPQKFKVMASFATSKFTQLRNQFRRMLFHSTLDIQGLSLEGLCNFLYKTFTPPGESSIDKRKQRMTVIFRAFLSSKKFQECDKFWIEFKDFYDSVQADQRPNIIELLAEKEEKRIRRYREEQDKET
;
A
#
# COMPACT_ATOMS: atom_id res chain seq x y z
N MET A 1 -51.18 52.47 -19.78
CA MET A 1 -49.75 52.73 -20.03
C MET A 1 -49.24 53.51 -18.82
N VAL A 2 -48.30 53.06 -17.97
CA VAL A 2 -47.14 52.19 -18.15
C VAL A 2 -46.94 51.42 -16.83
N GLN A 3 -46.88 50.08 -16.88
CA GLN A 3 -46.31 49.25 -15.82
C GLN A 3 -44.80 49.20 -16.05
N GLN A 4 -44.00 49.63 -15.07
CA GLN A 4 -42.57 49.32 -15.05
C GLN A 4 -42.32 48.10 -14.17
N LEU A 5 -41.80 47.08 -14.84
CA LEU A 5 -41.28 45.83 -14.32
C LEU A 5 -40.02 46.11 -13.49
N GLY A 6 -40.10 45.85 -12.19
CA GLY A 6 -38.94 45.72 -11.31
C GLY A 6 -38.54 44.25 -11.20
N GLU A 7 -37.63 43.88 -12.11
CA GLU A 7 -36.69 42.75 -12.14
C GLU A 7 -36.76 41.68 -11.03
N ALA A 8 -37.01 40.45 -11.48
CA ALA A 8 -36.50 39.24 -10.85
C ALA A 8 -34.98 39.17 -11.02
N SER A 9 -34.25 38.76 -9.98
CA SER A 9 -33.47 37.51 -10.05
C SER A 9 -32.81 37.22 -8.70
N ALA A 10 -33.31 36.19 -8.03
CA ALA A 10 -32.61 35.50 -6.97
C ALA A 10 -31.48 34.63 -7.57
N ASN A 11 -30.40 35.25 -8.03
CA ASN A 11 -29.11 34.62 -8.37
C ASN A 11 -28.06 35.47 -7.62
N ASP A 12 -27.24 35.00 -6.69
CA ASP A 12 -26.33 33.84 -6.75
C ASP A 12 -25.96 33.39 -5.33
N ALA A 13 -26.95 32.97 -4.52
CA ALA A 13 -26.69 32.29 -3.25
C ALA A 13 -26.44 30.78 -3.44
N SER A 14 -26.07 30.36 -4.66
CA SER A 14 -25.38 29.10 -4.90
C SER A 14 -23.89 29.33 -4.66
N THR A 15 -23.52 29.57 -3.40
CA THR A 15 -22.15 29.30 -2.96
C THR A 15 -21.92 27.81 -3.23
N LEU A 16 -21.32 27.51 -4.38
CA LEU A 16 -20.85 26.18 -4.74
C LEU A 16 -20.12 25.64 -3.52
N LYS A 17 -20.76 24.73 -2.77
CA LYS A 17 -20.10 24.00 -1.69
C LYS A 17 -18.97 23.26 -2.37
N LYS A 18 -17.78 23.86 -2.36
CA LYS A 18 -16.60 23.34 -3.02
C LYS A 18 -16.41 21.93 -2.49
N GLU A 19 -16.61 20.95 -3.36
CA GLU A 19 -16.53 19.54 -2.97
C GLU A 19 -15.13 19.31 -2.40
N PHE A 20 -15.07 18.68 -1.22
CA PHE A 20 -13.79 18.41 -0.59
C PHE A 20 -13.01 17.40 -1.45
N LYS A 21 -11.86 17.83 -1.97
CA LYS A 21 -10.95 17.02 -2.78
C LYS A 21 -9.59 16.97 -2.10
N VAL A 22 -9.08 15.76 -1.84
CA VAL A 22 -7.83 15.54 -1.09
C VAL A 22 -6.65 16.18 -1.80
N GLU A 23 -6.59 16.06 -3.13
CA GLU A 23 -5.50 16.53 -3.98
C GLU A 23 -5.30 18.04 -3.93
N GLU A 24 -6.37 18.80 -3.64
CA GLU A 24 -6.37 20.26 -3.54
C GLU A 24 -6.01 20.74 -2.12
N GLN A 25 -5.84 19.84 -1.15
CA GLN A 25 -5.56 20.21 0.23
C GLN A 25 -4.06 20.39 0.50
N VAL A 26 -3.72 21.33 1.38
CA VAL A 26 -2.33 21.58 1.84
C VAL A 26 -1.67 20.34 2.44
N PHE A 27 -2.46 19.44 3.03
CA PHE A 27 -1.96 18.21 3.63
C PHE A 27 -1.86 17.02 2.67
N HIS A 28 -2.22 17.17 1.38
CA HIS A 28 -2.19 16.09 0.40
C HIS A 28 -0.88 15.30 0.43
N LYS A 29 0.25 16.01 0.37
CA LYS A 29 1.59 15.41 0.35
C LYS A 29 1.86 14.60 1.62
N THR A 30 1.55 15.17 2.78
CA THR A 30 1.70 14.52 4.09
C THR A 30 0.83 13.27 4.18
N TYR A 31 -0.43 13.37 3.74
CA TYR A 31 -1.33 12.22 3.74
C TYR A 31 -0.81 11.11 2.83
N TYR A 32 -0.35 11.45 1.62
CA TYR A 32 0.18 10.46 0.70
C TYR A 32 1.46 9.79 1.23
N GLN A 33 2.33 10.51 1.94
CA GLN A 33 3.49 9.92 2.63
C GLN A 33 3.08 8.95 3.73
N TYR A 34 2.08 9.30 4.55
CA TYR A 34 1.50 8.40 5.54
C TYR A 34 0.94 7.12 4.89
N LEU A 35 0.20 7.25 3.79
CA LEU A 35 -0.35 6.11 3.04
C LEU A 35 0.76 5.21 2.49
N LYS A 36 1.84 5.78 1.96
CA LYS A 36 3.01 5.04 1.50
C LYS A 36 3.70 4.27 2.63
N GLY A 37 3.93 4.91 3.78
CA GLY A 37 4.49 4.24 4.95
C GLY A 37 3.61 3.09 5.44
N SER A 38 2.30 3.29 5.46
CA SER A 38 1.32 2.26 5.82
C SER A 38 1.32 1.10 4.83
N PHE A 39 1.40 1.38 3.53
CA PHE A 39 1.44 0.38 2.46
C PHE A 39 2.64 -0.57 2.58
N CYS A 40 3.81 -0.04 2.98
CA CYS A 40 5.02 -0.85 3.20
C CYS A 40 4.85 -1.90 4.30
N VAL A 41 3.90 -1.71 5.22
CA VAL A 41 3.64 -2.62 6.35
C VAL A 41 2.42 -3.50 6.09
N CYS A 42 1.42 -2.99 5.37
CA CYS A 42 0.22 -3.73 4.99
C CYS A 42 -0.27 -3.20 3.63
N PRO A 43 -0.35 -4.03 2.57
CA PRO A 43 -0.71 -3.56 1.23
C PRO A 43 -2.23 -3.33 1.06
N TRP A 44 -3.01 -3.45 2.14
CA TRP A 44 -4.44 -3.14 2.17
C TRP A 44 -4.69 -2.01 3.18
N VAL A 45 -5.56 -1.08 2.79
CA VAL A 45 -5.98 -0.01 3.68
C VAL A 45 -6.90 -0.59 4.76
N ASN A 46 -6.64 -0.22 6.03
CA ASN A 46 -7.54 -0.53 7.14
C ASN A 46 -8.16 0.77 7.67
N THR A 47 -9.29 1.15 7.06
CA THR A 47 -10.03 2.37 7.43
C THR A 47 -10.64 2.30 8.83
N GLU A 48 -10.81 1.09 9.36
CA GLU A 48 -11.36 0.86 10.68
C GLU A 48 -10.34 1.02 11.80
N SER A 49 -9.04 0.93 11.47
CA SER A 49 -7.96 1.06 12.45
C SER A 49 -7.99 2.41 13.17
N ALA A 50 -7.72 2.37 14.48
CA ALA A 50 -7.66 3.57 15.31
C ALA A 50 -6.58 4.56 14.80
N ASP A 51 -5.47 4.04 14.31
CA ASP A 51 -4.37 4.84 13.77
C ASP A 51 -4.78 5.60 12.50
N PHE A 52 -5.46 4.92 11.57
CA PHE A 52 -5.97 5.57 10.36
C PHE A 52 -7.00 6.64 10.70
N LYS A 53 -7.96 6.32 11.57
CA LYS A 53 -8.99 7.27 12.03
C LYS A 53 -8.36 8.50 12.70
N ARG A 54 -7.36 8.29 13.55
CA ARG A 54 -6.63 9.36 14.24
C ARG A 54 -5.89 10.25 13.25
N GLU A 55 -5.17 9.67 12.31
CA GLU A 55 -4.39 10.44 11.34
C GLU A 55 -5.29 11.25 10.40
N VAL A 56 -6.38 10.66 9.91
CA VAL A 56 -7.34 11.38 9.06
C VAL A 56 -7.98 12.55 9.82
N ARG A 57 -8.40 12.34 11.08
CA ARG A 57 -8.95 13.42 11.93
C ARG A 57 -7.92 14.53 12.19
N ARG A 58 -6.66 14.15 12.45
CA ARG A 58 -5.56 15.10 12.65
C ARG A 58 -5.37 16.02 11.44
N LEU A 59 -5.45 15.46 10.23
CA LEU A 59 -5.24 16.21 8.98
C LEU A 59 -6.45 17.08 8.61
N ILE A 60 -7.66 16.57 8.79
CA ILE A 60 -8.89 17.32 8.47
C ILE A 60 -9.12 18.43 9.52
N GLY A 61 -8.77 18.20 10.79
CA GLY A 61 -9.01 19.13 11.89
C GLY A 61 -10.45 19.15 12.40
N ASP A 62 -11.31 18.25 11.93
CA ASP A 62 -12.69 18.10 12.38
C ASP A 62 -13.14 16.63 12.36
N ASN A 63 -14.34 16.36 12.86
CA ASN A 63 -14.97 15.03 12.84
C ASN A 63 -16.02 14.88 11.73
N CYS A 64 -15.88 15.57 10.60
CA CYS A 64 -16.84 15.54 9.49
C CYS A 64 -16.87 14.14 8.82
N PRO A 65 -17.99 13.40 8.89
CA PRO A 65 -18.07 12.05 8.31
C PRO A 65 -17.88 12.04 6.79
N GLN A 66 -18.32 13.10 6.10
CA GLN A 66 -18.20 13.19 4.64
C GLN A 66 -16.73 13.35 4.21
N LYS A 67 -15.96 14.23 4.87
CA LYS A 67 -14.53 14.39 4.58
C LYS A 67 -13.75 13.11 4.90
N PHE A 68 -14.10 12.42 5.99
CA PHE A 68 -13.53 11.11 6.31
C PHE A 68 -13.78 10.08 5.19
N LYS A 69 -15.01 9.99 4.69
CA LYS A 69 -15.35 9.09 3.55
C LYS A 69 -14.52 9.40 2.31
N VAL A 70 -14.33 10.68 1.98
CA VAL A 70 -13.49 11.08 0.84
C VAL A 70 -12.03 10.68 1.06
N MET A 71 -11.46 10.92 2.24
CA MET A 71 -10.09 10.50 2.58
C MET A 71 -9.92 8.97 2.49
N ALA A 72 -10.89 8.21 3.01
CA ALA A 72 -10.90 6.75 2.94
C ALA A 72 -10.96 6.25 1.48
N SER A 73 -11.82 6.85 0.65
CA SER A 73 -11.92 6.52 -0.78
C SER A 73 -10.61 6.82 -1.52
N PHE A 74 -10.01 7.99 -1.25
CA PHE A 74 -8.70 8.35 -1.78
C PHE A 74 -7.62 7.33 -1.38
N ALA A 75 -7.57 6.93 -0.11
CA ALA A 75 -6.62 5.93 0.38
C ALA A 75 -6.77 4.58 -0.35
N THR A 76 -7.99 4.07 -0.50
CA THR A 76 -8.27 2.83 -1.25
C THR A 76 -7.81 2.91 -2.70
N SER A 77 -8.06 4.05 -3.37
CA SER A 77 -7.59 4.29 -4.73
C SER A 77 -6.06 4.29 -4.81
N LYS A 78 -5.38 4.99 -3.90
CA LYS A 78 -3.91 5.02 -3.85
C LYS A 78 -3.30 3.67 -3.53
N PHE A 79 -3.87 2.89 -2.61
CA PHE A 79 -3.40 1.54 -2.33
C PHE A 79 -3.54 0.63 -3.55
N THR A 80 -4.58 0.79 -4.35
CA THR A 80 -4.73 0.05 -5.62
C THR A 80 -3.65 0.45 -6.62
N GLN A 81 -3.34 1.74 -6.74
CA GLN A 81 -2.23 2.22 -7.59
C GLN A 81 -0.87 1.68 -7.12
N LEU A 82 -0.59 1.73 -5.81
CA LEU A 82 0.65 1.22 -5.22
C LEU A 82 0.80 -0.29 -5.41
N ARG A 83 -0.28 -1.06 -5.19
CA ARG A 83 -0.32 -2.50 -5.51
C ARG A 83 0.01 -2.77 -6.97
N ASN A 84 -0.54 -1.99 -7.91
CA ASN A 84 -0.22 -2.16 -9.32
C ASN A 84 1.24 -1.86 -9.64
N GLN A 85 1.82 -0.81 -9.04
CA GLN A 85 3.25 -0.51 -9.18
C GLN A 85 4.12 -1.63 -8.60
N PHE A 86 3.80 -2.10 -7.40
CA PHE A 86 4.49 -3.19 -6.73
C PHE A 86 4.47 -4.48 -7.55
N ARG A 87 3.30 -4.84 -8.10
CA ARG A 87 3.13 -6.00 -8.98
C ARG A 87 4.01 -5.90 -10.23
N ARG A 88 4.06 -4.72 -10.88
CA ARG A 88 4.94 -4.51 -12.04
C ARG A 88 6.41 -4.67 -11.68
N MET A 89 6.84 -4.18 -10.51
CA MET A 89 8.22 -4.40 -10.05
C MET A 89 8.53 -5.87 -9.80
N LEU A 90 7.55 -6.70 -9.44
CA LEU A 90 7.77 -8.14 -9.27
C LEU A 90 7.88 -8.88 -10.60
N PHE A 91 6.99 -8.61 -11.57
CA PHE A 91 6.87 -9.44 -12.77
C PHE A 91 7.59 -8.90 -14.01
N HIS A 92 7.96 -7.63 -14.02
CA HIS A 92 8.64 -7.00 -15.17
C HIS A 92 10.02 -6.45 -14.81
N SER A 93 10.57 -6.83 -13.66
CA SER A 93 11.95 -6.51 -13.32
C SER A 93 12.91 -7.38 -14.12
N THR A 94 14.03 -6.80 -14.52
CA THR A 94 15.19 -7.54 -15.06
C THR A 94 16.07 -8.13 -13.95
N LEU A 95 15.84 -7.79 -12.69
CA LEU A 95 16.55 -8.37 -11.56
C LEU A 95 16.01 -9.76 -11.26
N ASP A 96 16.92 -10.67 -10.91
CA ASP A 96 16.56 -11.97 -10.36
C ASP A 96 16.05 -11.82 -8.91
N ILE A 97 14.75 -11.62 -8.78
CA ILE A 97 14.04 -11.47 -7.51
C ILE A 97 14.13 -12.75 -6.65
N GLN A 98 14.26 -13.92 -7.30
CA GLN A 98 14.32 -15.21 -6.63
C GLN A 98 15.66 -15.42 -5.91
N GLY A 99 16.75 -14.92 -6.49
CA GLY A 99 18.11 -15.02 -5.95
C GLY A 99 18.51 -13.94 -4.93
N LEU A 100 17.76 -12.84 -4.80
CA LEU A 100 18.10 -11.74 -3.89
C LEU A 100 18.19 -12.18 -2.42
N SER A 101 19.07 -11.56 -1.62
CA SER A 101 19.01 -11.70 -0.15
C SER A 101 17.69 -11.11 0.39
N LEU A 102 17.29 -11.46 1.62
CA LEU A 102 16.09 -10.89 2.22
C LEU A 102 16.17 -9.35 2.32
N GLU A 103 17.33 -8.84 2.70
CA GLU A 103 17.59 -7.40 2.78
C GLU A 103 17.58 -6.74 1.39
N GLY A 104 18.23 -7.38 0.40
CA GLY A 104 18.22 -6.90 -0.98
C GLY A 104 16.82 -6.83 -1.57
N LEU A 105 16.00 -7.85 -1.30
CA LEU A 105 14.60 -7.87 -1.71
C LEU A 105 13.78 -6.80 -0.97
N CYS A 106 13.94 -6.68 0.35
CA CYS A 106 13.26 -5.65 1.15
C CYS A 106 13.57 -4.25 0.62
N ASN A 107 14.83 -3.96 0.35
CA ASN A 107 15.25 -2.67 -0.22
C ASN A 107 14.66 -2.47 -1.62
N PHE A 108 14.75 -3.48 -2.49
CA PHE A 108 14.17 -3.41 -3.85
C PHE A 108 12.66 -3.11 -3.83
N LEU A 109 11.91 -3.82 -2.99
CA LEU A 109 10.45 -3.69 -2.92
C LEU A 109 10.00 -2.36 -2.31
N TYR A 110 10.68 -1.84 -1.30
CA TYR A 110 10.17 -0.71 -0.53
C TYR A 110 10.89 0.62 -0.72
N LYS A 111 12.06 0.65 -1.38
CA LYS A 111 12.83 1.89 -1.58
C LYS A 111 12.01 2.99 -2.28
N THR A 112 11.20 2.65 -3.27
CA THR A 112 10.36 3.60 -4.03
C THR A 112 9.13 4.10 -3.26
N PHE A 113 8.71 3.34 -2.24
CA PHE A 113 7.58 3.65 -1.39
C PHE A 113 7.99 4.27 -0.05
N THR A 114 9.26 4.16 0.34
CA THR A 114 9.74 4.70 1.61
C THR A 114 9.82 6.23 1.53
N PRO A 115 9.19 6.97 2.48
CA PRO A 115 9.31 8.41 2.57
C PRO A 115 10.77 8.89 2.71
N PRO A 116 11.11 10.11 2.26
CA PRO A 116 12.44 10.67 2.47
C PRO A 116 12.81 10.71 3.96
N GLY A 117 14.02 10.27 4.29
CA GLY A 117 14.52 10.25 5.67
C GLY A 117 14.16 8.97 6.46
N GLU A 118 13.36 8.06 5.89
CA GLU A 118 13.08 6.75 6.48
C GLU A 118 13.95 5.65 5.88
N SER A 119 14.27 4.63 6.67
CA SER A 119 14.96 3.43 6.18
C SER A 119 14.00 2.54 5.38
N SER A 120 14.44 2.05 4.22
CA SER A 120 13.74 1.01 3.45
C SER A 120 13.81 -0.37 4.11
N ILE A 121 14.71 -0.52 5.10
CA ILE A 121 14.94 -1.73 5.86
C ILE A 121 14.50 -1.46 7.30
N ASP A 122 13.33 -1.97 7.66
CA ASP A 122 12.83 -2.00 9.04
C ASP A 122 12.17 -3.35 9.32
N LYS A 123 12.01 -3.71 10.60
CA LYS A 123 11.49 -5.02 11.01
C LYS A 123 10.10 -5.34 10.43
N ARG A 124 9.23 -4.34 10.25
CA ARG A 124 7.88 -4.54 9.70
C ARG A 124 7.95 -4.80 8.20
N LYS A 125 8.77 -4.03 7.47
CA LYS A 125 9.05 -4.25 6.04
C LYS A 125 9.73 -5.60 5.79
N GLN A 126 10.68 -5.98 6.63
CA GLN A 126 11.32 -7.30 6.57
C GLN A 126 10.32 -8.43 6.79
N ARG A 127 9.45 -8.33 7.81
CA ARG A 127 8.36 -9.29 8.03
C ARG A 127 7.47 -9.43 6.80
N MET A 128 7.03 -8.32 6.20
CA MET A 128 6.21 -8.35 4.99
C MET A 128 6.98 -8.95 3.80
N THR A 129 8.27 -8.67 3.66
CA THR A 129 9.14 -9.27 2.63
C THR A 129 9.19 -10.79 2.75
N VAL A 130 9.32 -11.33 3.97
CA VAL A 130 9.31 -12.77 4.22
C VAL A 130 7.99 -13.38 3.75
N ILE A 131 6.85 -12.78 4.12
CA ILE A 131 5.52 -13.26 3.72
C ILE A 131 5.37 -13.24 2.20
N PHE A 132 5.76 -12.14 1.54
CA PHE A 132 5.75 -12.05 0.08
C PHE A 132 6.59 -13.13 -0.56
N ARG A 133 7.84 -13.31 -0.10
CA ARG A 133 8.75 -14.29 -0.68
C ARG A 133 8.25 -15.72 -0.51
N ALA A 134 7.71 -16.06 0.66
CA ALA A 134 7.11 -17.36 0.91
C ALA A 134 5.90 -17.61 0.00
N PHE A 135 5.03 -16.61 -0.20
CA PHE A 135 3.92 -16.70 -1.13
C PHE A 135 4.41 -16.96 -2.57
N LEU A 136 5.36 -16.14 -3.03
CA LEU A 136 5.94 -16.22 -4.38
C LEU A 136 6.67 -17.55 -4.65
N SER A 137 7.09 -18.25 -3.60
CA SER A 137 7.77 -19.55 -3.69
C SER A 137 6.79 -20.72 -3.61
N SER A 138 5.61 -20.52 -3.02
CA SER A 138 4.54 -21.53 -2.93
C SER A 138 3.75 -21.70 -4.23
N LYS A 139 3.75 -20.68 -5.08
CA LYS A 139 3.12 -20.68 -6.40
C LYS A 139 4.21 -20.61 -7.45
N LYS A 140 4.07 -21.32 -8.58
CA LYS A 140 4.92 -21.05 -9.74
C LYS A 140 4.80 -19.55 -10.03
N PHE A 141 5.93 -18.84 -10.01
CA PHE A 141 6.04 -17.38 -10.09
C PHE A 141 5.47 -16.88 -11.43
N GLN A 142 4.14 -16.76 -11.50
CA GLN A 142 3.40 -16.38 -12.69
C GLN A 142 2.54 -15.17 -12.36
N GLU A 143 2.58 -14.19 -13.26
CA GLU A 143 1.69 -13.05 -13.20
C GLU A 143 0.26 -13.54 -13.41
N CYS A 144 -0.64 -13.27 -12.46
CA CYS A 144 -2.05 -13.61 -12.59
C CYS A 144 -2.94 -12.46 -12.11
N ASP A 145 -4.13 -12.36 -12.70
CA ASP A 145 -5.12 -11.34 -12.33
C ASP A 145 -5.58 -11.46 -10.87
N LYS A 146 -5.48 -12.66 -10.31
CA LYS A 146 -5.87 -12.96 -8.92
C LYS A 146 -4.74 -12.77 -7.92
N PHE A 147 -3.57 -12.27 -8.33
CA PHE A 147 -2.36 -12.18 -7.49
C PHE A 147 -2.64 -11.56 -6.12
N TRP A 148 -3.31 -10.41 -6.08
CA TRP A 148 -3.58 -9.69 -4.82
C TRP A 148 -4.64 -10.34 -3.95
N ILE A 149 -5.54 -11.13 -4.54
CA ILE A 149 -6.56 -11.90 -3.82
C ILE A 149 -5.87 -13.09 -3.17
N GLU A 150 -5.13 -13.87 -3.95
CA GLU A 150 -4.39 -15.04 -3.43
C GLU A 150 -3.33 -14.64 -2.40
N PHE A 151 -2.64 -13.52 -2.62
CA PHE A 151 -1.70 -13.01 -1.63
C PHE A 151 -2.39 -12.55 -0.35
N LYS A 152 -3.61 -11.98 -0.46
CA LYS A 152 -4.39 -11.61 0.72
C LYS A 152 -4.76 -12.83 1.56
N ASP A 153 -5.25 -13.88 0.92
CA ASP A 153 -5.62 -15.12 1.60
C ASP A 153 -4.41 -15.75 2.29
N PHE A 154 -3.24 -15.76 1.61
CA PHE A 154 -1.99 -16.24 2.21
C PHE A 154 -1.57 -15.36 3.40
N TYR A 155 -1.58 -14.04 3.24
CA TYR A 155 -1.22 -13.10 4.31
C TYR A 155 -2.13 -13.28 5.54
N ASP A 156 -3.45 -13.33 5.34
CA ASP A 156 -4.42 -13.52 6.41
C ASP A 156 -4.20 -14.87 7.11
N SER A 157 -3.84 -15.93 6.37
CA SER A 157 -3.49 -17.23 6.97
C SER A 157 -2.25 -17.16 7.87
N VAL A 158 -1.24 -16.37 7.48
CA VAL A 158 -0.03 -16.14 8.30
C VAL A 158 -0.33 -15.27 9.51
N GLN A 159 -1.25 -14.30 9.40
CA GLN A 159 -1.67 -13.49 10.56
C GLN A 159 -2.53 -14.29 11.55
N ALA A 160 -3.33 -15.23 11.06
CA ALA A 160 -4.15 -16.12 11.89
C ALA A 160 -3.34 -17.23 12.57
N ASP A 161 -2.11 -17.48 12.11
CA ASP A 161 -1.22 -18.45 12.70
C ASP A 161 -0.79 -18.01 14.11
N GLN A 162 -1.16 -18.81 15.11
CA GLN A 162 -0.89 -18.50 16.51
C GLN A 162 0.55 -18.77 16.93
N ARG A 163 1.37 -19.39 16.08
CA ARG A 163 2.77 -19.68 16.40
C ARG A 163 3.56 -18.36 16.50
N PRO A 164 4.25 -18.10 17.61
CA PRO A 164 4.99 -16.84 17.79
C PRO A 164 6.15 -16.70 16.79
N ASN A 165 6.68 -17.83 16.32
CA ASN A 165 7.84 -17.91 15.43
C ASN A 165 7.48 -18.15 13.95
N ILE A 166 6.22 -17.98 13.54
CA ILE A 166 5.80 -18.27 12.16
C ILE A 166 6.65 -17.52 11.11
N ILE A 167 7.02 -16.27 11.39
CA ILE A 167 7.83 -15.45 10.48
C ILE A 167 9.27 -15.99 10.39
N GLU A 168 9.87 -16.41 11.51
CA GLU A 168 11.21 -17.00 11.51
C GLU A 168 11.22 -18.32 10.73
N LEU A 169 10.21 -19.18 10.93
CA LEU A 169 10.09 -20.44 10.20
C LEU A 169 9.97 -20.23 8.68
N LEU A 170 9.20 -19.22 8.25
CA LEU A 170 9.12 -18.85 6.84
C LEU A 170 10.45 -18.32 6.31
N ALA A 171 11.14 -17.47 7.09
CA ALA A 171 12.44 -16.93 6.70
C ALA A 171 13.50 -18.02 6.53
N GLU A 172 13.61 -18.96 7.48
CA GLU A 172 14.55 -20.09 7.40
C GLU A 172 14.28 -20.99 6.20
N LYS A 173 13.00 -21.25 5.89
CA LYS A 173 12.61 -22.05 4.73
C LYS A 173 13.06 -21.37 3.43
N GLU A 174 12.87 -20.06 3.33
CA GLU A 174 13.29 -19.28 2.17
C GLU A 174 14.80 -19.18 2.03
N GLU A 175 15.53 -19.05 3.13
CA GLU A 175 16.99 -19.04 3.11
C GLU A 175 17.56 -20.37 2.58
N LYS A 176 17.01 -21.51 3.04
CA LYS A 176 17.38 -22.83 2.52
C LYS A 176 17.09 -22.97 1.02
N ARG A 177 15.96 -22.42 0.55
CA ARG A 177 15.59 -22.43 -0.87
C ARG A 177 16.56 -21.59 -1.71
N ILE A 178 16.88 -20.38 -1.27
CA ILE A 178 17.80 -19.47 -1.97
C ILE A 178 19.20 -20.08 -2.07
N ARG A 179 19.66 -20.74 -0.99
CA ARG A 179 20.96 -21.43 -1.02
C ARG A 179 21.01 -22.48 -2.13
N ARG A 180 19.99 -23.34 -2.24
CA ARG A 180 19.89 -24.34 -3.31
C ARG A 180 19.83 -23.70 -4.69
N TYR A 181 19.03 -22.65 -4.84
CA TYR A 181 18.90 -21.92 -6.09
C TYR A 181 20.25 -21.37 -6.56
N ARG A 182 21.06 -20.82 -5.66
CA ARG A 182 22.42 -20.34 -5.98
C ARG A 182 23.37 -21.48 -6.35
N GLU A 183 23.34 -22.57 -5.59
CA GLU A 183 24.14 -23.77 -5.88
C GLU A 183 23.80 -24.41 -7.23
N GLU A 184 22.56 -24.28 -7.70
CA GLU A 184 22.12 -24.75 -9.02
C GLU A 184 22.64 -23.83 -10.14
N GLN A 185 22.55 -22.51 -9.96
CA GLN A 185 23.09 -21.53 -10.93
C GLN A 185 24.61 -21.64 -11.10
N ASP A 186 25.35 -21.87 -10.00
CA ASP A 186 26.80 -22.04 -10.02
C ASP A 186 27.27 -23.32 -10.74
N LYS A 187 26.38 -24.32 -10.92
CA LYS A 187 26.67 -25.54 -11.69
C LYS A 187 26.41 -25.41 -13.18
N GLU A 188 25.63 -24.40 -13.57
CA GLU A 188 25.28 -24.11 -14.97
C GLU A 188 26.24 -23.10 -15.63
N THR A 189 27.17 -22.54 -14.85
CA THR A 189 28.20 -21.57 -15.29
C THR A 189 29.57 -22.24 -15.38
#